data_AF-A0A645FK99-F1
#
_entry.id   AF-A0A645FK99-F1
#
_cell.length_a   1.000
_cell.length_b   1.000
_cell.length_c   1.000
_cell.angle_alpha   90.00
_cell.angle_beta   90.00
_cell.angle_gamma   90.00
#
_symmetry.space_group_name_H-M   'P 1'
#
loop_
_entity.id
_entity.type
_entity.pdbx_description
1 polymer ?
#
loop_
_entity_poly.entity_id
_entity_poly.type
_entity_poly.pdbx_seq_one_letter_code
_entity_poly.pdbx_strand_id
1 'polypeptide(L)' 'MKMTPETRKILKHYRTLVNERRRELGLRPITTPMLLDDICDLLTRREQLFIGGQFIQQKVKY' A
#
# COMPACT_ATOMS: atom_id res chain seq x y z
N MET A 1 -7.06 -13.30 5.75
CA MET A 1 -6.58 -12.45 6.87
C MET A 1 -7.77 -11.70 7.49
N LYS A 2 -7.99 -11.78 8.81
CA LYS A 2 -9.01 -10.96 9.49
C LYS A 2 -8.37 -9.65 9.92
N MET A 3 -8.82 -8.54 9.36
CA MET A 3 -8.35 -7.20 9.72
C MET A 3 -9.17 -6.65 10.89
N THR A 4 -8.56 -5.84 11.76
CA THR A 4 -9.31 -5.06 12.74
C THR A 4 -10.12 -3.97 12.05
N PRO A 5 -11.18 -3.44 12.69
CA PRO A 5 -11.90 -2.26 12.20
C PRO A 5 -10.96 -1.07 11.92
N GLU A 6 -9.97 -0.87 12.78
CA GLU A 6 -8.95 0.16 12.67
C GLU A 6 -8.10 -0.03 11.42
N THR A 7 -7.59 -1.23 11.16
CA THR A 7 -6.85 -1.54 9.94
C THR A 7 -7.70 -1.26 8.69
N ARG A 8 -8.99 -1.65 8.70
CA ARG A 8 -9.92 -1.34 7.59
C ARG A 8 -10.11 0.17 7.41
N LYS A 9 -10.21 0.93 8.49
CA LYS A 9 -10.36 2.40 8.45
C LYS A 9 -9.12 3.06 7.83
N ILE A 10 -7.92 2.63 8.24
CA ILE A 10 -6.65 3.11 7.70
C ILE A 10 -6.57 2.82 6.20
N LEU A 11 -6.85 1.58 5.78
CA LEU A 11 -6.82 1.21 4.36
C LEU A 11 -7.87 1.96 3.53
N LYS A 12 -9.06 2.20 4.08
CA LYS A 12 -10.09 3.01 3.42
C LYS A 12 -9.61 4.45 3.22
N HIS A 13 -8.98 5.04 4.23
CA HIS A 13 -8.42 6.39 4.14
C HIS A 13 -7.34 6.49 3.06
N TYR A 14 -6.35 5.58 3.08
CA TYR A 14 -5.31 5.54 2.03
C TYR A 14 -5.88 5.32 0.64
N ARG A 15 -6.87 4.43 0.50
CA ARG A 15 -7.56 4.22 -0.79
C ARG A 15 -8.23 5.50 -1.29
N THR A 16 -8.82 6.30 -0.41
CA THR A 16 -9.40 7.60 -0.78
C THR A 16 -8.33 8.53 -1.33
N LEU A 17 -7.21 8.72 -0.61
CA LEU A 17 -6.10 9.59 -1.05
C LEU A 17 -5.53 9.14 -2.41
N VAL A 18 -5.31 7.84 -2.58
CA VAL A 18 -4.81 7.28 -3.84
C VAL A 18 -5.81 7.52 -4.98
N ASN A 19 -7.10 7.30 -4.73
CA ASN A 19 -8.13 7.50 -5.76
C ASN A 19 -8.38 8.97 -6.11
N GLU A 20 -8.22 9.89 -5.16
CA GLU A 20 -8.22 11.33 -5.42
C GLU A 20 -7.11 11.69 -6.40
N ARG A 21 -5.87 11.25 -6.12
CA ARG A 21 -4.74 11.50 -7.02
C ARG A 21 -4.90 10.85 -8.38
N ARG A 22 -5.41 9.61 -8.42
CA ARG A 22 -5.69 8.91 -9.68
C ARG A 22 -6.75 9.62 -10.51
N ARG A 23 -7.79 10.15 -9.88
CA ARG A 23 -8.84 10.94 -10.53
C ARG A 23 -8.28 12.20 -11.20
N GLU A 24 -7.38 12.92 -10.53
CA GLU A 24 -6.69 14.09 -11.11
C GLU A 24 -5.89 13.74 -12.36
N LEU A 25 -5.38 12.50 -12.44
CA LEU A 25 -4.63 11.98 -13.59
C LEU A 25 -5.52 11.29 -14.64
N GLY A 26 -6.86 11.35 -14.50
CA GLY A 26 -7.79 10.67 -15.40
C GLY A 26 -7.77 9.14 -15.30
N LEU A 27 -7.16 8.59 -14.26
CA LEU A 27 -7.04 7.15 -14.04
C LEU A 27 -8.27 6.61 -13.30
N ARG A 28 -8.63 5.36 -13.61
CA ARG A 28 -9.71 4.64 -12.92
C ARG A 28 -9.38 4.44 -11.44
N PRO A 29 -10.36 4.50 -10.53
CA PRO A 29 -10.14 4.24 -9.11
C PRO A 29 -9.72 2.77 -8.88
N ILE A 30 -8.93 2.56 -7.84
CA ILE A 30 -8.53 1.24 -7.35
C ILE A 30 -9.39 0.78 -6.17
N THR A 31 -9.47 -0.53 -6.03
CA THR A 31 -10.15 -1.20 -4.91
C THR A 31 -9.18 -1.42 -3.74
N THR A 32 -9.70 -1.80 -2.58
CA THR A 32 -8.84 -2.14 -1.42
C THR A 32 -7.93 -3.35 -1.71
N PRO A 33 -8.39 -4.43 -2.38
CA PRO A 33 -7.50 -5.50 -2.83
C PRO A 33 -6.34 -5.01 -3.69
N MET A 34 -6.62 -4.21 -4.74
CA MET A 34 -5.55 -3.68 -5.62
C MET A 34 -4.54 -2.82 -4.85
N LEU A 35 -5.01 -1.99 -3.91
CA LEU A 35 -4.12 -1.20 -3.05
C LEU A 35 -3.21 -2.11 -2.21
N LEU A 36 -3.74 -3.22 -1.68
CA LEU A 36 -2.95 -4.18 -0.90
C LEU A 36 -1.94 -4.91 -1.78
N ASP A 37 -2.32 -5.29 -3.00
CA ASP A 37 -1.42 -5.93 -3.97
C ASP A 37 -0.25 -4.99 -4.31
N ASP A 38 -0.53 -3.71 -4.57
CA ASP A 38 0.51 -2.69 -4.81
C ASP A 38 1.42 -2.48 -3.58
N ILE A 39 0.87 -2.46 -2.38
CA ILE A 39 1.66 -2.37 -1.14
C ILE A 39 2.57 -3.58 -1.01
N CYS A 40 2.06 -4.80 -1.22
CA CYS A 40 2.85 -6.03 -1.18
C CYS A 40 3.95 -6.05 -2.24
N ASP A 41 3.67 -5.56 -3.45
CA ASP A 41 4.69 -5.42 -4.50
C ASP A 41 5.81 -4.46 -4.07
N LEU A 42 5.47 -3.31 -3.46
CA LEU A 42 6.47 -2.40 -2.88
C LEU A 42 7.31 -3.05 -1.78
N LEU A 43 6.72 -3.93 -0.96
CA LEU A 43 7.46 -4.68 0.06
C LEU A 43 8.56 -5.56 -0.53
N THR A 44 8.42 -6.02 -1.77
CA THR A 44 9.41 -6.91 -2.43
C THR A 44 10.45 -6.16 -3.25
N ARG A 45 10.12 -4.96 -3.75
CA ARG A 45 10.97 -4.21 -4.69
C ARG A 45 11.85 -3.14 -4.04
N ARG A 46 11.58 -2.76 -2.80
CA ARG A 46 12.28 -1.63 -2.14
C ARG A 46 13.42 -2.11 -1.27
N GLU A 47 14.66 -1.72 -1.59
CA GLU A 47 15.82 -2.13 -0.78
C GLU A 47 15.74 -1.72 0.69
N GLN A 48 15.02 -0.65 1.03
CA GLN A 48 14.93 -0.13 2.39
C GLN A 48 13.49 0.26 2.73
N LEU A 49 12.96 -0.28 3.84
CA LEU A 49 11.61 -0.04 4.32
C LEU A 49 11.59 0.09 5.85
N PHE A 50 10.72 0.94 6.38
CA PHE A 50 10.49 1.05 7.82
C PHE A 50 9.18 0.37 8.20
N ILE A 51 9.24 -0.80 8.83
CA ILE A 51 8.08 -1.63 9.16
C ILE A 51 8.27 -2.26 10.54
N GLY A 52 7.22 -2.29 11.35
CA GLY A 52 7.27 -2.86 12.71
C GLY A 52 8.21 -2.09 13.66
N GLY A 53 8.48 -0.82 13.38
CA GLY A 53 9.41 0.00 14.17
C GLY A 53 10.89 -0.22 13.84
N GLN A 54 11.20 -0.90 12.73
CA GLN A 54 12.57 -1.23 12.33
C GLN A 54 12.83 -0.85 10.87
N PHE A 55 14.05 -0.40 10.59
CA PHE A 55 14.54 -0.27 9.22
C PHE A 55 14.99 -1.65 8.73
N ILE A 56 14.35 -2.13 7.68
CA ILE A 56 14.65 -3.39 7.01
C ILE A 56 15.37 -3.06 5.72
N GLN A 57 16.60 -3.56 5.58
CA GLN A 57 17.33 -3.53 4.31
C GLN A 57 17.27 -4.91 3.65
N GLN A 58 16.66 -4.99 2.47
CA GLN A 58 16.56 -6.22 1.69
C GLN A 58 17.47 -6.17 0.46
N LYS A 59 18.14 -7.29 0.17
CA LYS A 59 18.84 -7.48 -1.10
C LYS A 59 17.78 -7.76 -2.16
N VAL A 60 17.38 -6.73 -2.90
CA VAL A 60 16.40 -6.90 -3.99
C VAL A 60 17.05 -7.76 -5.07
N LYS A 61 16.66 -9.04 -5.14
CA LYS A 61 16.99 -9.91 -6.26
C LYS A 61 15.88 -9.74 -7.28
N TYR A 62 16.17 -9.03 -8.36
CA TYR A 62 15.34 -9.04 -9.56
C TYR A 62 15.44 -10.40 -10.25
#